data_AF-A0A351I4T7-F1
#
_entry.id   AF-A0A351I4T7-F1
#
_cell.length_a   1.000
_cell.length_b   1.000
_cell.length_c   1.000
_cell.angle_alpha   90.00
_cell.angle_beta   90.00
_cell.angle_gamma   90.00
#
_symmetry.space_group_name_H-M   'P 1'
#
loop_
_entity.id
_entity.type
_entity.pdbx_description
1 polymer ?
#
loop_
_entity_poly.entity_id
_entity_poly.type
_entity_poly.pdbx_seq_one_letter_code
_entity_poly.pdbx_strand_id
1 'polypeptide(L)' 'IPQPVQRRTIETSSDPASSSVIPGSTRNPSLSGNTKLGRNDPCFCGSGKKYKKCHGAGSDN' A
#
# COMPACT_ATOMS: atom_id res chain seq x y z
N ILE A 1 37.12 -24.18 23.67
CA ILE A 1 37.04 -23.11 22.66
C ILE A 1 35.56 -22.85 22.40
N PRO A 2 34.97 -21.72 22.79
CA PRO A 2 33.54 -21.46 22.58
C PRO A 2 33.24 -21.22 21.10
N GLN A 3 32.12 -21.77 20.62
CA GLN A 3 31.66 -21.66 19.23
C GLN A 3 31.23 -20.21 18.90
N PRO A 4 31.49 -19.69 17.68
CA PRO A 4 30.97 -18.38 17.29
C PRO A 4 29.45 -18.46 17.07
N VAL A 5 28.71 -17.62 17.79
CA VAL A 5 27.29 -17.39 17.56
C VAL A 5 27.10 -16.71 16.20
N GLN A 6 26.74 -17.49 15.19
CA GLN A 6 26.43 -16.98 13.85
C GLN A 6 25.11 -16.21 13.89
N ARG A 7 25.19 -14.90 14.09
CA ARG A 7 24.07 -13.98 13.90
C ARG A 7 23.73 -13.92 12.41
N ARG A 8 22.82 -14.77 11.94
CA ARG A 8 22.30 -14.66 10.58
C ARG A 8 21.40 -13.44 10.46
N THR A 9 21.88 -12.52 9.65
CA THR A 9 21.18 -11.37 9.10
C THR A 9 19.95 -11.83 8.33
N ILE A 10 18.78 -11.35 8.75
CA ILE A 10 17.58 -11.05 7.94
C ILE A 10 17.85 -11.16 6.44
N GLU A 11 17.49 -12.31 5.86
CA GLU A 11 17.44 -12.51 4.42
C GLU A 11 16.07 -12.02 3.98
N THR A 12 16.11 -10.81 3.43
CA THR A 12 14.99 -10.06 2.88
C THR A 12 14.25 -10.91 1.84
N SER A 13 13.17 -11.56 2.24
CA SER A 13 12.20 -12.14 1.33
C SER A 13 11.53 -11.00 0.57
N SER A 14 11.91 -10.83 -0.69
CA SER A 14 11.34 -9.84 -1.60
C SER A 14 11.12 -10.47 -2.96
N ASP A 15 10.21 -11.44 -2.99
CA ASP A 15 9.51 -11.85 -4.20
C ASP A 15 8.08 -11.29 -4.18
N PRO A 16 7.79 -10.17 -4.86
CA PRO A 16 6.43 -9.86 -5.26
C PRO A 16 6.27 -10.10 -6.76
N ALA A 17 6.37 -11.36 -7.20
CA ALA A 17 5.70 -11.80 -8.42
C ALA A 17 4.22 -12.00 -8.07
N SER A 18 3.41 -10.96 -8.19
CA SER A 18 2.60 -10.70 -9.39
C SER A 18 1.44 -11.70 -9.53
N SER A 19 0.27 -11.19 -9.13
CA SER A 19 -1.04 -11.38 -9.76
C SER A 19 -1.65 -12.79 -9.81
N SER A 20 -2.79 -12.96 -9.14
CA SER A 20 -3.87 -13.81 -9.65
C SER A 20 -5.25 -13.35 -9.15
N VAL A 21 -5.84 -12.47 -9.97
CA VAL A 21 -7.25 -12.43 -10.44
C VAL A 21 -8.39 -12.52 -9.40
N ILE A 22 -9.11 -11.40 -9.20
CA ILE A 22 -10.53 -11.42 -8.84
C ILE A 22 -11.32 -10.93 -10.07
N PRO A 23 -11.87 -11.82 -10.92
CA PRO A 23 -12.73 -11.41 -12.02
C PRO A 23 -14.15 -11.27 -11.48
N GLY A 24 -14.53 -10.06 -11.05
CA GLY A 24 -15.92 -9.82 -10.67
C GLY A 24 -16.13 -8.64 -9.74
N SER A 25 -15.91 -7.43 -10.23
CA SER A 25 -16.67 -6.29 -9.70
C SER A 25 -17.26 -5.54 -10.88
N THR A 26 -18.54 -5.80 -11.06
CA THR A 26 -19.53 -5.07 -11.86
C THR A 26 -19.08 -3.65 -12.22
N ARG A 27 -19.02 -3.40 -13.53
CA ARG A 27 -18.79 -2.06 -14.09
C ARG A 27 -19.95 -1.17 -13.67
N ASN A 28 -19.72 -0.29 -12.71
CA ASN A 28 -20.52 0.90 -12.59
C ASN A 28 -19.68 2.05 -13.15
N PRO A 29 -20.02 2.64 -14.30
CA PRO A 29 -19.39 3.86 -14.74
C PRO A 29 -19.98 4.99 -13.90
N SER A 30 -19.61 5.03 -12.61
CA SER A 30 -19.71 6.25 -11.82
C SER A 30 -18.63 7.18 -12.35
N LEU A 31 -18.98 7.81 -13.47
CA LEU A 31 -18.29 8.96 -14.06
C LEU A 31 -18.51 10.16 -13.13
N SER A 32 -18.04 10.05 -11.88
CA SER A 32 -17.86 11.21 -11.02
C SER A 32 -16.56 11.86 -11.48
N GLY A 33 -16.68 12.82 -12.40
CA GLY A 33 -15.61 13.64 -12.98
C GLY A 33 -14.91 14.55 -11.95
N ASN A 34 -14.54 13.97 -10.82
CA ASN A 34 -13.68 14.58 -9.85
C ASN A 34 -12.70 13.46 -9.50
N THR A 35 -11.51 13.49 -10.09
CA THR A 35 -10.39 12.59 -9.77
C THR A 35 -9.95 12.86 -8.34
N LYS A 36 -10.83 12.57 -7.38
CA LYS A 36 -10.59 12.65 -5.96
C LYS A 36 -9.57 11.55 -5.70
N LEU A 37 -8.34 11.98 -5.42
CA LEU A 37 -7.26 11.12 -4.99
C LEU A 37 -7.84 10.07 -4.03
N GLY A 38 -7.71 8.79 -4.38
CA GLY A 38 -8.32 7.73 -3.61
C GLY A 38 -7.79 7.76 -2.18
N ARG A 39 -8.62 7.42 -1.19
CA ARG A 39 -8.17 7.37 0.23
C ARG A 39 -6.91 6.51 0.44
N ASN A 40 -6.67 5.53 -0.43
CA ASN A 40 -5.50 4.66 -0.37
C ASN A 40 -4.31 5.10 -1.25
N ASP A 41 -4.47 6.09 -2.13
CA ASP A 41 -3.39 6.59 -3.00
C ASP A 41 -2.26 7.25 -2.20
N PRO A 42 -1.04 7.33 -2.76
CA PRO A 42 0.04 8.11 -2.16
C PRO A 42 -0.39 9.58 -2.01
N CYS A 43 -0.06 10.19 -0.87
CA CYS A 43 -0.43 11.56 -0.60
C CYS A 43 0.38 12.53 -1.46
N PHE A 44 -0.31 13.52 -2.06
CA PHE A 44 0.29 14.52 -2.96
C PHE A 44 1.36 15.41 -2.30
N CYS A 45 1.47 15.42 -0.97
CA CYS A 45 2.47 16.19 -0.24
C CYS A 45 3.88 15.56 -0.26
N GLY A 46 4.08 14.43 -0.95
CA GLY A 46 5.39 13.79 -1.08
C GLY A 46 5.86 13.02 0.18
N SER A 47 5.00 12.85 1.19
CA SER A 47 5.37 12.15 2.44
C SER A 47 5.53 10.63 2.30
N GLY A 48 5.17 10.04 1.16
CA GLY A 48 5.14 8.59 0.96
C GLY A 48 4.01 7.86 1.71
N LYS A 49 3.19 8.57 2.50
CA LYS A 49 2.06 8.02 3.25
C LYS A 49 0.80 7.97 2.37
N LYS A 50 -0.13 7.06 2.67
CA LYS A 50 -1.46 7.01 2.01
C LYS A 50 -2.25 8.28 2.34
N TYR A 51 -3.06 8.78 1.41
CA TYR A 51 -3.86 10.00 1.57
C TYR A 51 -4.70 9.96 2.86
N LYS A 52 -5.40 8.85 3.15
CA LYS A 52 -6.17 8.66 4.40
C LYS A 52 -5.36 8.71 5.69
N LYS A 53 -4.03 8.57 5.64
CA LYS A 53 -3.12 8.62 6.80
C LYS A 53 -2.34 9.93 6.87
N CYS A 54 -2.69 10.90 6.03
CA CYS A 54 -2.03 12.19 5.94
C CYS A 54 -3.11 13.28 5.77
N HIS A 55 -3.20 13.93 4.61
CA HIS A 55 -4.16 15.01 4.36
C HIS A 55 -5.64 14.56 4.30
N GLY A 56 -5.91 13.25 4.21
CA GLY A 56 -7.25 12.66 4.21
C GLY A 56 -7.64 11.99 5.53
N ALA A 57 -6.95 12.30 6.64
CA ALA A 57 -7.14 11.65 7.94
C ALA A 57 -8.41 12.11 8.70
N GLY A 58 -9.08 13.20 8.31
CA GLY A 58 -10.20 13.75 9.09
C GLY A 58 -11.59 13.14 8.82
N SER A 59 -11.70 11.85 8.54
CA SER A 59 -13.01 11.24 8.22
C SER A 59 -13.16 9.80 8.72
N ASP A 60 -12.49 9.44 9.81
CA ASP A 60 -12.90 8.30 10.64
C ASP A 60 -13.98 8.77 11.64
N ASN A 61 -15.24 8.52 11.31
CA ASN A 61 -16.31 8.35 12.30
C ASN A 61 -17.05 7.07 11.93
#